data_AF-A0A139NPH2-F1
#
_entry.id   AF-A0A139NPH2-F1
#
_cell.length_a   1.000
_cell.length_b   1.000
_cell.length_c   1.000
_cell.angle_alpha   90.00
_cell.angle_beta   90.00
_cell.angle_gamma   90.00
#
_symmetry.space_group_name_H-M   'P 1'
#
loop_
_entity.id
_entity.type
_entity.pdbx_description
1 polymer ?
#
loop_
_entity_poly.entity_id
_entity_poly.type
_entity_poly.pdbx_seq_one_letter_code
_entity_poly.pdbx_strand_id
1 'polypeptide(L)'
;MYQVITMYGDAEPWWFLDGWEEDIVSSVFFEEYDEALRYYQREWVHLAEQFSQRDTRKGTMAAFWDTTDQLWCDECDEYLQQYHSLMLMETKDALPKGLQQKTGKYKVRPCRLKN
;
A
#
# COMPACT_ATOMS: atom_id res chain seq x y z
N MET A 1 8.69 -13.52 11.27
CA MET A 1 8.00 -13.60 9.96
C MET A 1 7.89 -12.20 9.40
N TYR A 2 8.09 -12.05 8.10
CA TYR A 2 8.05 -10.81 7.34
C TYR A 2 7.05 -10.95 6.22
N GLN A 3 6.50 -9.82 5.77
CA GLN A 3 5.52 -9.80 4.70
C GLN A 3 5.82 -8.67 3.73
N VAL A 4 5.77 -8.97 2.44
CA VAL A 4 5.74 -7.98 1.38
C VAL A 4 4.33 -7.89 0.83
N ILE A 5 3.75 -6.70 0.83
CA ILE A 5 2.38 -6.42 0.41
C ILE A 5 2.44 -5.52 -0.83
N THR A 6 1.63 -5.85 -1.84
CA THR A 6 1.32 -4.93 -2.94
C THR A 6 -0.12 -4.48 -2.83
N MET A 7 -0.36 -3.19 -3.08
CA MET A 7 -1.69 -2.60 -3.04
C MET A 7 -1.95 -1.74 -4.27
N TYR A 8 -3.22 -1.55 -4.60
CA TYR A 8 -3.67 -0.61 -5.62
C TYR A 8 -4.88 0.15 -5.08
N GLY A 9 -4.74 1.47 -4.97
CA GLY A 9 -5.82 2.31 -4.45
C GLY A 9 -5.48 3.80 -4.49
N ASP A 10 -6.39 4.60 -3.95
CA ASP A 10 -6.36 6.07 -3.97
C ASP A 10 -5.54 6.71 -2.84
N ALA A 11 -4.85 5.89 -2.05
CA ALA A 11 -4.09 6.32 -0.90
C ALA A 11 -2.65 5.78 -0.92
N GLU A 12 -1.72 6.63 -0.49
CA GLU A 12 -0.33 6.24 -0.30
C GLU A 12 -0.20 5.25 0.87
N PRO A 13 0.75 4.29 0.82
CA PRO A 13 0.80 3.17 1.75
C PRO A 13 1.18 3.58 3.19
N TRP A 14 1.70 4.80 3.39
CA TRP A 14 2.02 5.33 4.71
C TRP A 14 0.87 6.10 5.37
N TRP A 15 -0.24 6.33 4.68
CA TRP A 15 -1.41 6.97 5.29
C TRP A 15 -2.18 6.03 6.21
N PHE A 16 -2.12 4.71 5.96
CA PHE A 16 -2.80 3.67 6.74
C PHE A 16 -4.24 4.08 7.09
N LEU A 17 -5.00 4.49 6.07
CA LEU A 17 -6.41 4.87 6.22
C LEU A 17 -7.23 3.66 6.67
N ASP A 18 -8.35 3.88 7.37
CA ASP A 18 -9.28 2.80 7.67
C ASP A 18 -9.76 2.14 6.37
N GLY A 19 -9.68 0.81 6.29
CA GLY A 19 -10.06 0.05 5.10
C GLY A 19 -8.94 -0.10 4.06
N TRP A 20 -7.71 0.33 4.33
CA TRP A 20 -6.57 0.13 3.42
C TRP A 20 -6.34 -1.34 3.02
N GLU A 21 -6.72 -2.29 3.89
CA GLU A 21 -6.61 -3.73 3.62
C GLU A 21 -7.44 -4.16 2.39
N GLU A 22 -8.48 -3.40 2.04
CA GLU A 22 -9.31 -3.64 0.85
C GLU A 22 -8.54 -3.39 -0.46
N ASP A 23 -7.47 -2.60 -0.41
CA ASP A 23 -6.63 -2.27 -1.57
C ASP A 23 -5.50 -3.29 -1.78
N ILE A 24 -5.37 -4.31 -0.91
CA ILE A 24 -4.33 -5.34 -1.04
C ILE A 24 -4.60 -6.20 -2.27
N VAL A 25 -3.66 -6.15 -3.21
CA VAL A 25 -3.65 -6.98 -4.42
C VAL A 25 -2.93 -8.29 -4.18
N SER A 26 -1.81 -8.26 -3.47
CA SER A 26 -1.08 -9.47 -3.11
C SER A 26 -0.33 -9.33 -1.79
N SER A 27 -0.08 -10.46 -1.16
CA SER A 27 0.81 -10.51 -0.01
C SER A 27 1.63 -11.80 -0.01
N VAL A 28 2.92 -11.65 0.29
CA VAL A 28 3.88 -12.76 0.30
C VAL A 28 4.62 -12.76 1.63
N PHE A 29 4.66 -13.92 2.26
CA PHE A 29 5.26 -14.11 3.58
C PHE A 29 6.63 -14.76 3.46
N PHE A 30 7.53 -14.38 4.36
CA PHE A 30 8.89 -14.86 4.45
C PHE A 30 9.25 -15.11 5.92
N GLU A 31 10.04 -16.14 6.20
CA GLU A 31 10.56 -16.35 7.55
C GLU A 31 11.72 -15.39 7.84
N GLU A 32 12.62 -15.24 6.87
CA GLU A 32 13.84 -14.46 6.98
C GLU A 32 13.68 -13.06 6.37
N TYR A 33 14.26 -12.07 7.06
CA TYR A 33 14.22 -10.68 6.61
C TYR A 33 14.89 -10.49 5.25
N ASP A 34 16.03 -11.14 5.05
CA ASP A 34 16.84 -10.98 3.83
C ASP A 34 16.11 -11.51 2.60
N GLU A 35 15.30 -12.56 2.73
CA GLU A 35 14.48 -13.08 1.64
C GLU A 35 13.36 -12.09 1.29
N ALA A 36 12.69 -11.55 2.31
CA ALA A 36 11.66 -10.53 2.14
C ALA A 36 12.22 -9.25 1.49
N LEU A 37 13.41 -8.82 1.93
CA LEU A 37 14.09 -7.64 1.39
C LEU A 37 14.50 -7.83 -0.06
N ARG A 38 15.04 -9.00 -0.44
CA ARG A 38 15.38 -9.31 -1.84
C ARG A 38 14.14 -9.32 -2.72
N TYR A 39 13.05 -9.90 -2.22
CA TYR A 39 11.76 -9.89 -2.92
C TYR A 39 11.27 -8.45 -3.11
N TYR A 40 11.21 -7.66 -2.03
CA TYR A 40 10.83 -6.25 -2.07
C TYR A 40 11.66 -5.45 -3.08
N GLN A 41 12.99 -5.59 -3.06
CA GLN A 41 13.86 -4.86 -3.98
C GLN A 41 13.59 -5.22 -5.45
N ARG A 42 13.32 -6.49 -5.75
CA ARG A 42 12.97 -6.92 -7.10
C ARG A 42 11.65 -6.31 -7.56
N GLU A 43 10.61 -6.37 -6.73
CA GLU A 43 9.31 -5.77 -7.05
C GLU A 43 9.41 -4.24 -7.16
N TRP A 44 10.23 -3.61 -6.32
CA TRP A 44 10.48 -2.17 -6.38
C TRP A 44 11.09 -1.79 -7.74
N VAL A 45 12.09 -2.53 -8.23
CA VAL A 45 12.69 -2.28 -9.54
C VAL A 45 11.67 -2.50 -10.65
N HIS A 46 10.87 -3.58 -10.58
CA HIS A 46 9.83 -3.85 -11.56
C HIS A 46 8.82 -2.71 -11.68
N LEU A 47 8.29 -2.23 -10.55
CA LEU A 47 7.35 -1.10 -10.53
C LEU A 47 8.03 0.21 -10.95
N ALA A 48 9.28 0.43 -10.54
CA ALA A 48 10.07 1.60 -10.91
C ALA A 48 10.36 1.71 -12.42
N GLU A 49 10.34 0.59 -13.16
CA GLU A 49 10.46 0.55 -14.62
C GLU A 49 9.13 0.76 -15.32
N GLN A 50 8.01 0.44 -14.67
CA GLN A 50 6.67 0.53 -15.23
C GLN A 50 6.05 1.93 -15.08
N PHE A 51 6.33 2.62 -13.97
CA PHE A 51 5.69 3.89 -13.63
C PHE A 51 6.67 5.06 -13.66
N SER A 52 6.19 6.20 -14.14
CA SER A 52 7.02 7.42 -14.27
C SER A 52 7.25 8.13 -12.94
N GLN A 53 6.28 8.07 -12.02
CA GLN A 53 6.36 8.70 -10.71
C GLN A 53 6.55 7.65 -9.62
N ARG A 54 7.32 8.03 -8.59
CA ARG A 54 7.51 7.22 -7.39
C ARG A 54 7.92 8.06 -6.19
N ASP A 55 7.49 7.62 -5.02
CA ASP A 55 7.99 8.09 -3.73
C ASP A 55 8.27 6.88 -2.82
N THR A 56 9.28 6.99 -1.97
CA THR A 56 9.69 5.93 -1.05
C THR A 56 9.92 6.51 0.34
N ARG A 57 9.26 5.92 1.33
CA ARG A 57 9.32 6.34 2.73
C ARG A 57 9.95 5.24 3.58
N LYS A 58 10.89 5.65 4.44
CA LYS A 58 11.59 4.78 5.41
C LYS A 58 12.29 3.55 4.80
N GLY A 59 12.48 3.51 3.47
CA GLY A 59 13.14 2.43 2.75
C GLY A 59 12.32 1.15 2.55
N THR A 60 11.17 1.03 3.20
CA THR A 60 10.33 -0.19 3.17
C THR A 60 8.91 0.03 2.68
N MET A 61 8.55 1.27 2.33
CA MET A 61 7.26 1.62 1.74
C MET A 61 7.50 2.46 0.51
N ALA A 62 6.88 2.10 -0.61
CA ALA A 62 6.96 2.83 -1.86
C ALA A 62 5.58 2.94 -2.50
N ALA A 63 5.33 4.07 -3.15
CA ALA A 63 4.19 4.30 -4.02
C ALA A 63 4.69 4.63 -5.41
N PHE A 64 4.02 4.10 -6.42
CA PHE A 64 4.32 4.27 -7.84
C PHE A 64 3.03 4.65 -8.56
N TRP A 65 3.11 5.59 -9.50
CA TRP A 65 1.92 6.01 -10.24
C TRP A 65 2.29 6.70 -11.56
N ASP A 66 1.30 6.79 -12.45
CA ASP A 66 1.30 7.71 -13.57
C ASP A 66 0.19 8.74 -13.35
N THR A 67 0.42 9.99 -13.74
CA THR A 67 -0.57 11.07 -13.54
C THR A 67 -1.86 10.88 -14.32
N THR A 68 -1.88 9.93 -15.26
CA THR A 68 -3.06 9.56 -16.05
C THR A 68 -3.85 8.42 -15.41
N ASP A 69 -3.29 7.71 -14.44
CA ASP A 69 -3.97 6.62 -13.75
C ASP A 69 -4.87 7.19 -12.64
N GLN A 70 -6.11 7.46 -12.99
CA GLN A 70 -7.08 8.08 -12.09
C GLN A 70 -8.44 7.40 -12.22
N LEU A 71 -9.16 7.30 -11.10
CA LEU A 71 -10.52 6.76 -11.04
C LEU A 71 -11.50 7.83 -10.60
N TRP A 72 -12.65 7.89 -11.28
CA TRP A 72 -13.73 8.79 -10.92
C TRP A 72 -14.34 8.38 -9.59
N CYS A 73 -14.54 9.35 -8.70
CA CYS A 73 -15.21 9.15 -7.44
C CYS A 73 -16.50 9.97 -7.35
N ASP A 74 -17.65 9.30 -7.27
CA ASP A 74 -18.96 9.95 -7.14
C ASP A 74 -19.13 10.73 -5.83
N GLU A 75 -18.51 10.25 -4.74
CA GLU A 75 -18.62 10.86 -3.41
C GLU A 75 -17.78 12.14 -3.29
N CYS A 76 -16.60 12.12 -3.92
CA CYS A 76 -15.63 13.20 -3.93
C CYS A 76 -15.89 14.19 -5.12
N ASP A 77 -16.67 13.80 -6.13
CA ASP A 77 -16.95 14.54 -7.39
C ASP A 77 -15.69 14.94 -8.16
N GLU A 78 -14.68 14.07 -8.14
CA GLU A 78 -13.39 14.30 -8.79
C GLU A 78 -12.71 12.99 -9.24
N TYR A 79 -11.64 13.13 -10.03
CA TYR A 79 -10.76 12.03 -10.40
C TYR A 79 -9.67 11.86 -9.34
N LEU A 80 -9.68 10.72 -8.66
CA LEU A 80 -8.70 10.37 -7.65
C LEU A 80 -7.52 9.61 -8.26
N GLN A 81 -6.30 10.10 -7.98
CA GLN A 81 -5.06 9.45 -8.36
C GLN A 81 -4.98 8.04 -7.77
N GLN A 82 -4.59 7.06 -8.58
CA GLN A 82 -4.33 5.71 -8.11
C GLN A 82 -2.83 5.46 -7.92
N TYR A 83 -2.50 4.66 -6.93
CA TYR A 83 -1.14 4.31 -6.53
C TYR A 83 -0.96 2.81 -6.50
N HIS A 84 0.06 2.34 -7.21
CA HIS A 84 0.63 1.01 -7.01
C HIS A 84 1.60 1.08 -5.84
N SER A 85 1.23 0.47 -4.73
CA SER A 85 2.00 0.54 -3.49
C SER A 85 2.73 -0.77 -3.21
N LEU A 86 3.91 -0.67 -2.61
CA LEU A 86 4.75 -1.80 -2.20
C LEU A 86 5.23 -1.56 -0.77
N MET A 87 5.03 -2.54 0.11
CA MET A 87 5.40 -2.44 1.53
C MET A 87 6.09 -3.71 2.02
N LEU A 88 7.20 -3.55 2.72
CA LEU A 88 7.86 -4.61 3.51
C LEU A 88 7.67 -4.32 5.00
N MET A 89 7.11 -5.29 5.73
CA MET A 89 6.85 -5.17 7.16
C MET A 89 7.17 -6.46 7.93
N GLU A 90 7.57 -6.30 9.19
CA GLU A 90 7.77 -7.42 10.11
C GLU A 90 6.44 -7.84 10.74
N THR A 91 6.04 -9.08 10.50
CA THR A 91 4.84 -9.72 11.03
C THR A 91 5.21 -10.38 12.36
N LYS A 92 5.35 -9.59 13.43
CA LYS A 92 5.78 -10.13 14.74
C LYS A 92 4.78 -11.10 15.38
N ASP A 93 3.50 -10.96 15.06
CA ASP A 93 2.37 -11.83 15.37
C ASP A 93 1.25 -11.34 14.43
N ALA A 94 0.38 -12.19 13.88
CA ALA A 94 -0.72 -11.79 12.98
C ALA A 94 -1.34 -10.45 13.43
N LEU A 95 -1.04 -9.37 12.70
CA LEU A 95 -1.31 -7.94 12.98
C LEU A 95 -1.37 -7.57 14.48
N PRO A 96 -0.42 -6.76 15.02
CA PRO A 96 -0.44 -6.38 16.43
C PRO A 96 -1.80 -5.82 16.85
N LYS A 97 -2.29 -6.20 18.04
CA LYS A 97 -3.61 -5.85 18.61
C LYS A 97 -3.94 -4.33 18.73
N GLY A 98 -3.09 -3.45 18.20
CA GLY A 98 -3.35 -2.02 17.99
C GLY A 98 -3.82 -1.67 16.57
N LEU A 99 -3.78 -2.62 15.62
CA LEU A 99 -4.57 -2.65 14.39
C LEU A 99 -5.85 -3.48 14.55
N GLN A 100 -5.94 -4.30 15.61
CA GLN A 100 -7.23 -4.74 16.12
C GLN A 100 -7.88 -3.56 16.84
N GLN A 101 -8.93 -2.99 16.23
CA GLN A 101 -9.77 -1.88 16.71
C GLN A 101 -9.35 -1.31 18.08
N LYS A 102 -8.56 -0.23 18.06
CA LYS A 102 -8.51 0.70 19.19
C LYS A 102 -9.00 2.05 18.73
N THR A 103 -10.21 2.36 19.18
CA THR A 103 -10.85 3.68 19.23
C THR A 103 -9.82 4.82 19.31
N GLY A 104 -9.55 5.49 18.20
CA GLY A 104 -8.60 6.60 18.16
C GLY A 104 -8.27 7.12 16.76
N LYS A 105 -9.15 7.97 16.21
CA LYS A 105 -8.94 8.87 15.04
C LYS A 105 -8.00 8.32 13.95
N TYR A 106 -8.31 7.17 13.36
CA TYR A 106 -7.77 6.84 12.05
C TYR A 106 -8.34 7.83 11.04
N LYS A 107 -7.53 8.21 10.04
CA LYS A 107 -8.03 8.95 8.90
C LYS A 107 -8.95 7.97 8.16
N VAL A 108 -10.25 8.24 8.19
CA VAL A 108 -11.23 7.41 7.51
C VAL A 108 -11.01 7.56 6.02
N ARG A 109 -10.96 6.44 5.27
CA ARG A 109 -10.99 6.49 3.81
C ARG A 109 -12.30 7.18 3.39
N PRO A 110 -12.25 8.32 2.70
CA PRO A 110 -13.43 9.16 2.52
C PRO A 110 -14.41 8.58 1.50
N CYS A 111 -13.94 7.73 0.58
CA CYS A 111 -14.66 7.43 -0.65
C CYS A 111 -14.50 5.94 -1.01
N ARG A 112 -15.57 5.25 -1.46
CA ARG A 112 -15.50 3.90 -2.04
C ARG A 112 -15.53 3.98 -3.56
N LEU A 113 -14.41 3.69 -4.20
CA LEU A 113 -14.33 3.65 -5.67
C LEU A 113 -15.12 2.44 -6.21
N LYS A 114 -15.92 2.66 -7.24
CA LYS A 114 -16.58 1.58 -8.00
C LYS A 114 -15.72 1.24 -9.20
N ASN A 115 -15.37 -0.04 -9.34
CA ASN A 115 -14.70 -0.59 -10.52
C ASN A 115 -15.63 -0.70 -11.73
#